data_AF-A0A2V6H5I7-F1
#
_entry.id   AF-A0A2V6H5I7-F1
#
_cell.length_a   1.000
_cell.length_b   1.000
_cell.length_c   1.000
_cell.angle_alpha   90.00
_cell.angle_beta   90.00
_cell.angle_gamma   90.00
#
_symmetry.space_group_name_H-M   'P 1'
#
loop_
_entity.id
_entity.type
_entity.pdbx_description
1 polymer ?
#
loop_
_entity_poly.entity_id
_entity_poly.type
_entity_poly.pdbx_seq_one_letter_code
_entity_poly.pdbx_strand_id
1 'polypeptide(L)'
;MTSHDVVALTRRQLQTKKIGHCGTLDPIATGLLLLTVGRGTKVQDLLMSEDKEYVGTFVLGVTTDTQDREGEVIQQRPVPA
;
A
#
# COMPACT_ATOMS: atom_id res chain seq x y z
N MET A 1 -4.02 -4.79 -8.59
CA MET A 1 -4.96 -3.69 -8.24
C MET A 1 -4.18 -2.74 -7.35
N THR A 2 -4.11 -1.46 -7.70
CA THR A 2 -3.42 -0.45 -6.91
C THR A 2 -4.37 0.20 -5.90
N SER A 3 -3.81 0.90 -4.92
CA SER A 3 -4.62 1.75 -4.02
C SER A 3 -5.44 2.80 -4.78
N HIS A 4 -4.93 3.30 -5.92
CA HIS A 4 -5.66 4.25 -6.76
C HIS A 4 -6.82 3.61 -7.51
N ASP A 5 -6.68 2.35 -7.93
CA ASP A 5 -7.78 1.60 -8.54
C ASP A 5 -8.96 1.48 -7.57
N VAL A 6 -8.70 1.23 -6.29
CA VAL A 6 -9.73 1.20 -5.24
C VAL A 6 -10.41 2.56 -5.13
N VAL A 7 -9.66 3.67 -5.09
CA VAL A 7 -10.24 5.02 -5.12
C VAL A 7 -11.13 5.22 -6.34
N ALA A 8 -10.69 4.79 -7.53
CA ALA A 8 -11.47 4.92 -8.76
C ALA A 8 -12.77 4.10 -8.72
N LEU A 9 -12.73 2.89 -8.16
CA LEU A 9 -13.92 2.05 -7.93
C LEU A 9 -14.88 2.73 -6.97
N THR A 10 -14.39 3.25 -5.83
CA THR A 10 -15.23 3.92 -4.83
C THR A 10 -15.83 5.21 -5.38
N ARG A 11 -15.11 5.98 -6.21
CA ARG A 11 -15.67 7.17 -6.90
C ARG A 11 -16.87 6.82 -7.76
N ARG A 12 -16.79 5.70 -8.50
CA ARG A 12 -17.89 5.20 -9.34
C ARG A 12 -19.06 4.69 -8.49
N GLN A 13 -18.79 3.99 -7.40
CA GLN A 13 -19.86 3.43 -6.55
C GLN A 13 -20.59 4.53 -5.76
N LEU A 14 -19.86 5.49 -5.20
CA LEU A 14 -20.42 6.56 -4.36
C LEU A 14 -20.80 7.82 -5.15
N GLN A 15 -20.62 7.81 -6.48
CA GLN A 15 -20.89 8.97 -7.36
C GLN A 15 -20.26 10.28 -6.86
N THR A 16 -19.10 10.18 -6.22
CA THR A 16 -18.43 11.29 -5.54
C THR A 16 -17.00 11.41 -6.06
N LYS A 17 -16.66 12.55 -6.64
CA LYS A 17 -15.31 12.78 -7.20
C LYS A 17 -14.24 12.96 -6.12
N LYS A 18 -14.60 13.61 -5.01
CA LYS A 18 -13.66 13.97 -3.94
C LYS A 18 -13.44 12.79 -2.99
N ILE A 19 -12.54 11.90 -3.37
CA ILE A 19 -12.11 10.75 -2.57
C ILE A 19 -10.59 10.67 -2.59
N GLY A 20 -9.99 10.47 -1.41
CA GLY A 20 -8.57 10.20 -1.20
C GLY A 20 -8.37 8.92 -0.37
N HIS A 21 -7.11 8.54 -0.16
CA HIS A 21 -6.73 7.42 0.71
C HIS A 21 -5.64 7.85 1.70
N CYS A 22 -5.57 7.19 2.86
CA CYS A 22 -4.65 7.53 3.95
C CYS A 22 -3.45 6.56 4.03
N GLY A 23 -2.80 6.37 2.89
CA GLY A 23 -1.60 5.53 2.77
C GLY A 23 -1.72 4.62 1.56
N THR A 24 -0.63 4.46 0.82
CA THR A 24 -0.58 3.55 -0.34
C THR A 24 -0.22 2.16 0.17
N LEU A 25 -0.98 1.16 -0.24
CA LEU A 25 -0.55 -0.24 -0.24
C LEU A 25 -0.01 -0.60 -1.62
N ASP A 26 1.14 -1.27 -1.63
CA ASP A 26 1.72 -1.85 -2.84
C ASP A 26 0.79 -2.93 -3.40
N PRO A 27 0.80 -3.18 -4.73
CA PRO A 27 -0.11 -4.14 -5.36
C PRO A 27 -0.03 -5.57 -4.80
N ILE A 28 1.14 -5.99 -4.31
CA ILE A 28 1.35 -7.30 -3.69
C ILE A 28 0.78 -7.42 -2.28
N ALA A 29 0.55 -6.28 -1.63
CA ALA A 29 0.14 -6.23 -0.25
C ALA A 29 -1.39 -6.38 -0.17
N THR A 30 -1.83 -6.87 0.99
CA THR A 30 -3.24 -6.83 1.38
C THR A 30 -3.32 -6.20 2.75
N GLY A 31 -4.49 -5.65 3.11
CA GLY A 31 -4.68 -5.04 4.42
C GLY A 31 -5.68 -3.91 4.40
N LEU A 32 -5.59 -3.06 5.43
CA LEU A 32 -6.47 -1.91 5.61
C LEU A 32 -6.07 -0.76 4.66
N LEU A 33 -7.01 -0.35 3.80
CA LEU A 33 -6.89 0.87 3.00
C LEU A 33 -7.97 1.88 3.43
N LEU A 34 -7.58 2.85 4.24
CA LEU A 34 -8.46 3.93 4.70
C LEU A 34 -8.80 4.87 3.53
N LEU A 35 -10.09 5.07 3.27
CA LEU A 35 -10.59 6.03 2.29
C LEU A 35 -11.26 7.22 2.97
N THR A 36 -10.97 8.42 2.49
CA THR A 36 -11.64 9.64 2.92
C THR A 36 -12.55 10.17 1.82
N VAL A 37 -13.76 10.58 2.17
CA VAL A 37 -14.79 10.98 1.21
C VAL A 37 -15.29 12.40 1.50
N GLY A 38 -15.36 13.23 0.45
CA GLY A 38 -15.94 14.57 0.49
C GLY A 38 -15.24 15.51 1.47
N ARG A 39 -15.92 15.88 2.56
CA ARG A 39 -15.34 16.71 3.62
C ARG A 39 -14.35 15.95 4.50
N GLY A 40 -14.46 14.62 4.58
CA GLY A 40 -13.52 13.77 5.33
C GLY A 40 -12.08 13.84 4.82
N THR A 41 -11.87 14.21 3.54
CA THR A 41 -10.50 14.40 3.02
C THR A 41 -9.74 15.52 3.76
N LYS A 42 -10.42 16.38 4.53
CA LYS A 42 -9.77 17.45 5.32
C LYS A 42 -8.97 16.91 6.50
N VAL A 43 -9.23 15.69 6.96
CA VAL A 43 -8.47 15.06 8.06
C VAL A 43 -7.48 14.01 7.55
N GLN A 44 -7.24 13.94 6.23
CA GLN A 44 -6.37 12.93 5.63
C GLN A 44 -4.96 12.96 6.22
N ASP A 45 -4.39 14.15 6.43
CA ASP A 45 -3.03 14.30 6.95
C ASP A 45 -2.90 13.79 8.39
N LEU A 46 -3.95 13.95 9.21
CA LEU A 46 -3.99 13.42 10.57
C LEU A 46 -4.02 11.88 10.57
N LEU A 47 -4.86 11.29 9.70
CA LEU A 47 -4.93 9.83 9.57
C LEU A 47 -3.66 9.24 8.98
N MET A 48 -2.96 10.00 8.12
CA MET A 48 -1.68 9.58 7.53
C MET A 48 -0.56 9.48 8.56
N SER A 49 -0.60 10.30 9.62
CA SER A 49 0.41 10.35 10.68
C SER A 49 0.23 9.30 11.78
N GLU A 50 -0.88 8.59 11.79
CA GLU A 50 -1.12 7.51 12.76
C GLU A 50 -0.18 6.32 12.49
N ASP A 51 0.09 5.58 13.57
CA ASP A 51 0.91 4.38 13.53
C ASP A 51 0.27 3.28 12.66
N LYS A 52 1.13 2.46 12.05
CA LYS A 52 0.73 1.38 11.15
C LYS A 52 1.45 0.11 11.54
N GLU A 53 0.70 -0.98 11.59
CA GLU A 53 1.21 -2.30 11.87
C GLU A 53 1.15 -3.16 10.62
N TYR A 54 2.23 -3.91 10.37
CA TYR A 54 2.38 -4.76 9.20
C TYR A 54 2.80 -6.16 9.63
N VAL A 55 2.27 -7.16 8.94
CA VAL A 55 2.70 -8.55 9.07
C VAL A 55 3.16 -9.02 7.70
N GLY A 56 4.34 -9.64 7.65
CA GLY A 56 4.92 -10.10 6.41
C GLY A 56 6.04 -11.11 6.65
N THR A 57 6.52 -11.68 5.55
CA THR A 57 7.62 -12.63 5.54
C THR A 57 8.73 -12.12 4.64
N PHE A 58 9.97 -12.25 5.09
CA PHE A 58 11.14 -11.92 4.30
C PHE A 58 11.89 -13.18 3.86
N VAL A 59 12.47 -13.13 2.68
CA VAL A 59 13.42 -14.14 2.21
C VAL A 59 14.82 -13.58 2.39
N LEU A 60 15.57 -14.15 3.33
CA LEU A 60 16.94 -13.72 3.59
C LEU A 60 17.88 -14.16 2.46
N GLY A 61 18.91 -13.37 2.20
CA GLY A 61 19.95 -13.68 1.21
C GLY A 61 19.56 -13.38 -0.24
N VAL A 62 18.36 -12.85 -0.50
CA VAL A 62 17.91 -12.44 -1.84
C VAL A 62 17.62 -10.94 -1.84
N THR A 63 18.13 -10.24 -2.84
CA THR A 63 17.79 -8.84 -3.12
C THR A 63 17.14 -8.75 -4.49
N THR A 64 15.99 -8.09 -4.56
CA THR A 64 15.29 -7.75 -5.79
C THR A 64 15.35 -6.25 -6.06
N ASP A 65 15.13 -5.84 -7.31
CA ASP A 65 15.12 -4.42 -7.71
C ASP A 65 13.93 -3.63 -7.15
N THR A 66 12.77 -4.27 -6.96
CA THR A 66 11.59 -3.69 -6.31
C THR A 66 11.58 -3.82 -4.80
N GLN A 67 12.59 -4.50 -4.21
CA GLN A 67 12.68 -4.81 -2.78
C GLN A 67 11.55 -5.70 -2.24
N ASP A 68 10.79 -6.32 -3.13
CA ASP A 68 9.77 -7.30 -2.80
C ASP A 68 9.82 -8.50 -3.77
N ARG A 69 8.83 -9.40 -3.68
CA ARG A 69 8.78 -10.64 -4.47
C ARG A 69 8.33 -10.46 -5.93
N GLU A 70 7.88 -9.27 -6.33
CA GLU A 70 7.46 -9.01 -7.72
C GLU A 70 8.62 -8.59 -8.61
N GLY A 71 9.73 -8.14 -8.03
CA GLY A 71 10.92 -7.70 -8.76
C GLY A 71 11.83 -8.82 -9.23
N GLU A 72 12.78 -8.44 -10.08
CA GLU A 72 13.82 -9.33 -10.59
C GLU A 72 14.95 -9.46 -9.56
N VAL A 73 15.50 -10.68 -9.41
CA VAL A 73 16.62 -10.92 -8.50
C VAL A 73 17.88 -10.28 -9.06
N ILE A 74 18.41 -9.28 -8.34
CA ILE A 74 19.65 -8.59 -8.70
C ILE A 74 20.86 -9.10 -7.91
N GLN A 75 20.62 -9.80 -6.79
CA GLN A 75 21.68 -10.40 -6.00
C GLN A 75 21.17 -11.55 -5.14
N GLN A 76 22.00 -12.60 -5.02
CA GLN A 76 21.78 -13.70 -4.10
C GLN A 76 23.07 -14.01 -3.34
N ARG A 77 22.95 -14.25 -2.03
CA ARG A 77 24.06 -14.54 -1.11
C ARG A 77 23.67 -15.69 -0.17
N PRO A 78 24.65 -16.50 0.29
CA PRO A 78 24.41 -17.48 1.34
C PRO A 78 23.90 -16.79 2.62
N VAL A 79 22.90 -17.40 3.27
CA VAL A 79 22.43 -16.98 4.60
C VAL A 79 23.24 -17.75 5.64
N PRO A 80 24.00 -17.09 6.53
CA PRO A 80 24.70 -17.76 7.62
C PRO A 80 23.73 -18.49 8.56
N ALA A 81 24.21 -19.58 9.16
CA ALA A 81 23.49 -20.34 10.18
C ALA A 81 23.50 -19.63 11.54
#